data_AF-H3GQT1-F1
#
_entry.id   AF-H3GQT1-F1
#
_cell.length_a   1.000
_cell.length_b   1.000
_cell.length_c   1.000
_cell.angle_alpha   90.00
_cell.angle_beta   90.00
_cell.angle_gamma   90.00
#
_symmetry.space_group_name_H-M   'P 1'
#
loop_
_entity.id
_entity.type
_entity.pdbx_description
1 polymer ?
#
loop_
_entity_poly.entity_id
_entity_poly.type
_entity_poly.pdbx_seq_one_letter_code
_entity_poly.pdbx_strand_id
1 'polypeptide(L)'
;MTNYSTIPLQDDGPGVSYGSIDNSKPAQDTSTRSRAARWYANMAMINFVEFAAEASRGVVLATLFLYAKSLGGSLSHMGLLTSLFSVGRLISSMLFGWMCDHYSFRSVYLVSSGVCLVGNIVYLLAEGCATGSLIVLSASRFIVGFGAGNRSVCRADVAAMTTVSQRLPYMTILSTVEFLAYALTPGLGSLVANTDMFVFGIHLNQFTAPGVILVVLNVLSIIGMLMAYDVSVKSHDGPQESTTRTQTSSVRSEATSLPDHIVHIGAAVYIFLNFNARGMLSVFETVNIPLFLEVTGKDPSTVSAVVDASNFQFYLGLLGLVTYFSIEYFRNSVSDVSWVQLGFLSLLVGNAVLAVVPAGSLSIVLLGVAEMLVWSIGCPITTAVGVAAFSKLLGGRRQGTLMGLFGSAASVSRIILPLIPAAISTLTPVFWINISLCVLSVAMLWWFNRLVNTARMDLLGDTEKAYPPSVVVAKDRL
;
A
#
# COMPACT_ATOMS: atom_id res chain seq x y z
N MET A 1 23.61 51.54 -89.95
CA MET A 1 23.54 50.93 -88.60
C MET A 1 22.57 51.78 -87.78
N THR A 2 21.25 51.56 -87.96
CA THR A 2 20.34 50.89 -86.98
C THR A 2 20.20 51.72 -85.70
N ASN A 3 19.37 52.77 -85.66
CA ASN A 3 17.91 52.82 -85.50
C ASN A 3 17.32 52.04 -84.31
N TYR A 4 16.80 52.82 -83.35
CA TYR A 4 15.92 52.47 -82.23
C TYR A 4 14.64 51.73 -82.66
N SER A 5 14.09 50.90 -81.78
CA SER A 5 12.66 50.93 -81.43
C SER A 5 12.37 50.07 -80.19
N THR A 6 11.50 50.59 -79.33
CA THR A 6 10.99 50.01 -78.08
C THR A 6 9.59 49.38 -78.26
N ILE A 7 9.34 48.31 -77.47
CA ILE A 7 8.08 47.63 -77.01
C ILE A 7 7.21 46.88 -78.07
N PRO A 8 6.38 45.83 -77.75
CA PRO A 8 6.12 45.12 -76.47
C PRO A 8 5.83 43.57 -76.53
N LEU A 9 5.58 42.97 -75.34
CA LEU A 9 4.95 41.65 -75.02
C LEU A 9 5.87 40.40 -75.12
N GLN A 10 5.87 39.45 -74.18
CA GLN A 10 4.70 38.69 -73.71
C GLN A 10 4.92 38.02 -72.33
N ASP A 11 3.81 37.99 -71.59
CA ASP A 11 3.55 37.42 -70.27
C ASP A 11 3.52 35.88 -70.34
N ASP A 12 4.36 35.20 -69.55
CA ASP A 12 4.27 33.77 -69.29
C ASP A 12 4.73 33.49 -67.84
N GLY A 13 3.83 33.77 -66.90
CA GLY A 13 3.98 33.27 -65.54
C GLY A 13 2.71 33.34 -64.69
N PRO A 14 1.83 32.34 -64.75
CA PRO A 14 0.92 32.03 -63.66
C PRO A 14 1.34 30.68 -63.03
N GLY A 15 1.44 30.48 -61.73
CA GLY A 15 1.19 31.32 -60.58
C GLY A 15 1.71 30.56 -59.36
N VAL A 16 2.06 31.29 -58.32
CA VAL A 16 2.29 30.70 -56.99
C VAL A 16 0.97 30.06 -56.56
N SER A 17 0.87 28.73 -56.69
CA SER A 17 -0.25 27.97 -56.17
C SER A 17 -0.17 27.96 -54.64
N TYR A 18 -0.86 28.91 -54.03
CA TYR A 18 -1.33 28.83 -52.67
C TYR A 18 -2.33 27.66 -52.61
N GLY A 19 -1.90 26.51 -52.08
CA GLY A 19 -2.81 25.40 -51.80
C GLY A 19 -2.34 24.04 -52.30
N SER A 20 -1.29 23.52 -51.69
CA SER A 20 -1.26 22.09 -51.38
C SER A 20 -1.20 21.99 -49.87
N ILE A 21 -2.37 21.77 -49.25
CA ILE A 21 -2.44 21.22 -47.91
C ILE A 21 -1.82 19.85 -48.03
N ASP A 22 -0.52 19.78 -47.72
CA ASP A 22 0.15 18.52 -47.52
C ASP A 22 -0.49 17.91 -46.28
N ASN A 23 -1.42 16.97 -46.52
CA ASN A 23 -2.19 16.29 -45.48
C ASN A 23 -1.33 15.22 -44.79
N SER A 24 -0.05 15.52 -44.55
CA SER A 24 0.82 14.75 -43.68
C SER A 24 0.47 15.10 -42.23
N LYS A 25 -0.63 14.51 -41.74
CA LYS A 25 -0.81 14.31 -40.29
C LYS A 25 0.52 13.76 -39.76
N PRO A 26 1.19 14.42 -38.81
CA PRO A 26 2.58 14.15 -38.57
C PRO A 26 2.74 12.75 -37.97
N ALA A 27 3.61 11.93 -38.57
CA ALA A 27 4.01 10.64 -38.02
C ALA A 27 4.58 10.74 -36.58
N GLN A 28 4.91 11.97 -36.13
CA GLN A 28 5.25 12.28 -34.74
C GLN A 28 4.06 12.17 -33.76
N ASP A 29 2.84 12.48 -34.18
CA ASP A 29 1.67 12.48 -33.28
C ASP A 29 1.15 11.05 -33.03
N THR A 30 1.23 10.16 -34.04
CA THR A 30 0.95 8.72 -33.88
C THR A 30 2.00 7.98 -33.06
N SER A 31 3.29 8.29 -33.23
CA SER A 31 4.36 7.68 -32.43
C SER A 31 4.32 8.13 -30.97
N THR A 32 4.04 9.41 -30.70
CA THR A 32 3.89 9.94 -29.34
C THR A 32 2.66 9.34 -28.63
N ARG A 33 1.51 9.24 -29.31
CA ARG A 33 0.31 8.58 -28.75
C ARG A 33 0.53 7.09 -28.48
N SER A 34 1.27 6.40 -29.35
CA SER A 34 1.65 4.98 -29.17
C SER A 34 2.56 4.79 -27.94
N ARG A 35 3.53 5.69 -27.73
CA ARG A 35 4.41 5.65 -26.55
C ARG A 35 3.67 5.97 -25.25
N ALA A 36 2.75 6.94 -25.27
CA ALA A 36 1.89 7.22 -24.12
C ALA A 36 0.99 6.02 -23.76
N ALA A 37 0.42 5.33 -24.76
CA ALA A 37 -0.37 4.11 -24.51
C ALA A 37 0.46 3.00 -23.85
N ARG A 38 1.72 2.80 -24.29
CA ARG A 38 2.66 1.86 -23.66
C ARG A 38 3.06 2.28 -22.25
N TRP A 39 3.19 3.58 -22.00
CA TRP A 39 3.41 4.10 -20.66
C TRP A 39 2.25 3.76 -19.72
N TYR A 40 1.01 3.96 -20.16
CA TYR A 40 -0.17 3.56 -19.39
C TYR A 40 -0.23 2.03 -19.21
N ALA A 41 0.17 1.25 -20.21
CA ALA A 41 0.25 -0.20 -20.10
C ALA A 41 1.26 -0.64 -19.04
N ASN A 42 2.47 -0.08 -19.03
CA ASN A 42 3.48 -0.33 -17.99
C ASN A 42 2.94 0.05 -16.60
N MET A 43 2.30 1.23 -16.47
CA MET A 43 1.71 1.67 -15.21
C MET A 43 0.62 0.70 -14.72
N ALA A 44 -0.23 0.21 -15.63
CA ALA A 44 -1.24 -0.79 -15.32
C ALA A 44 -0.61 -2.13 -14.90
N MET A 45 0.49 -2.55 -15.53
CA MET A 45 1.23 -3.77 -15.16
C MET A 45 1.89 -3.67 -13.80
N ILE A 46 2.48 -2.51 -13.45
CA ILE A 46 3.03 -2.29 -12.10
C ILE A 46 1.93 -2.43 -11.04
N ASN A 47 0.79 -1.77 -11.27
CA ASN A 47 -0.35 -1.88 -10.36
C ASN A 47 -0.92 -3.30 -10.29
N PHE A 48 -0.97 -4.02 -11.41
CA PHE A 48 -1.46 -5.40 -11.43
C PHE A 48 -0.55 -6.37 -10.66
N VAL A 49 0.77 -6.21 -10.77
CA VAL A 49 1.73 -7.02 -10.00
C VAL A 49 1.68 -6.69 -8.51
N GLU A 50 1.55 -5.41 -8.14
CA GLU A 50 1.31 -5.02 -6.74
C GLU A 50 0.00 -5.63 -6.21
N PHE A 51 -1.07 -5.57 -7.01
CA PHE A 51 -2.35 -6.18 -6.67
C PHE A 51 -2.20 -7.69 -6.44
N ALA A 52 -1.55 -8.42 -7.34
CA ALA A 52 -1.36 -9.87 -7.21
C ALA A 52 -0.52 -10.24 -5.96
N ALA A 53 0.51 -9.44 -5.66
CA ALA A 53 1.37 -9.64 -4.48
C ALA A 53 0.58 -9.47 -3.17
N GLU A 54 -0.23 -8.40 -3.05
CA GLU A 54 -1.00 -8.11 -1.84
C GLU A 54 -2.27 -8.96 -1.74
N ALA A 55 -2.89 -9.32 -2.87
CA ALA A 55 -3.98 -10.29 -2.93
C ALA A 55 -3.54 -11.67 -2.41
N SER A 56 -2.27 -12.04 -2.58
CA SER A 56 -1.72 -13.29 -2.04
C SER A 56 -1.80 -13.37 -0.50
N ARG A 57 -1.89 -12.23 0.18
CA ARG A 57 -2.21 -12.15 1.60
C ARG A 57 -3.72 -12.12 1.85
N GLY A 58 -4.45 -11.30 1.10
CA GLY A 58 -5.89 -11.06 1.32
C GLY A 58 -6.80 -12.24 0.99
N VAL A 59 -6.62 -12.90 -0.16
CA VAL A 59 -7.50 -13.99 -0.65
C VAL A 59 -7.58 -15.15 0.34
N VAL A 60 -6.46 -15.51 0.95
CA VAL A 60 -6.38 -16.61 1.91
C VAL A 60 -6.69 -16.16 3.33
N LEU A 61 -6.81 -14.86 3.61
CA LEU A 61 -6.89 -14.34 4.99
C LEU A 61 -8.07 -14.95 5.76
N ALA A 62 -9.24 -15.07 5.13
CA ALA A 62 -10.44 -15.62 5.76
C ALA A 62 -10.42 -17.15 5.90
N THR A 63 -9.64 -17.84 5.06
CA THR A 63 -9.64 -19.31 4.99
C THR A 63 -8.40 -19.94 5.63
N LEU A 64 -7.32 -19.19 5.83
CA LEU A 64 -6.02 -19.71 6.27
C LEU A 64 -6.08 -20.32 7.67
N PHE A 65 -6.81 -19.71 8.60
CA PHE A 65 -7.03 -20.28 9.93
C PHE A 65 -7.79 -21.62 9.84
N LEU A 66 -8.86 -21.64 9.04
CA LEU A 66 -9.69 -22.83 8.84
C LEU A 66 -8.90 -23.96 8.18
N TYR A 67 -8.06 -23.62 7.19
CA TYR A 67 -7.17 -24.57 6.52
C TYR A 67 -6.11 -25.12 7.48
N ALA A 68 -5.46 -24.26 8.27
CA ALA A 68 -4.52 -24.73 9.27
C ALA A 68 -5.21 -25.67 10.27
N LYS A 69 -6.44 -25.35 10.69
CA LYS A 69 -7.23 -26.18 11.61
C LYS A 69 -7.64 -27.53 10.99
N SER A 70 -8.00 -27.57 9.71
CA SER A 70 -8.31 -28.85 9.03
C SER A 70 -7.10 -29.77 8.93
N LEU A 71 -5.88 -29.21 8.89
CA LEU A 71 -4.61 -29.95 8.93
C LEU A 71 -4.14 -30.30 10.36
N GLY A 72 -4.98 -30.10 11.39
CA GLY A 72 -4.64 -30.37 12.79
C GLY A 72 -3.87 -29.25 13.51
N GLY A 73 -3.79 -28.08 12.88
CA GLY A 73 -3.16 -26.89 13.44
C GLY A 73 -4.04 -26.18 14.49
N SER A 74 -3.45 -25.17 15.11
CA SER A 74 -4.06 -24.38 16.18
C SER A 74 -3.81 -22.89 15.94
N LEU A 75 -4.24 -22.02 16.88
CA LEU A 75 -3.99 -20.58 16.81
C LEU A 75 -2.48 -20.25 16.68
N SER A 76 -1.59 -21.07 17.26
CA SER A 76 -0.14 -20.91 17.12
C SER A 76 0.35 -21.07 15.69
N HIS A 77 -0.26 -21.99 14.94
CA HIS A 77 0.05 -22.17 13.53
C HIS A 77 -0.42 -20.97 12.72
N MET A 78 -1.60 -20.41 13.01
CA MET A 78 -2.06 -19.18 12.33
C MET A 78 -1.11 -17.99 12.57
N GLY A 79 -0.68 -17.78 13.82
CA GLY A 79 0.35 -16.79 14.15
C GLY A 79 1.64 -17.02 13.36
N LEU A 80 2.16 -18.24 13.36
CA LEU A 80 3.36 -18.64 12.63
C LEU A 80 3.23 -18.41 11.11
N LEU A 81 2.10 -18.75 10.52
CA LEU A 81 1.83 -18.57 9.10
C LEU A 81 1.86 -17.09 8.69
N THR A 82 1.24 -16.22 9.50
CA THR A 82 1.27 -14.75 9.31
C THR A 82 2.68 -14.19 9.48
N SER A 83 3.45 -14.70 10.45
CA SER A 83 4.85 -14.33 10.68
C SER A 83 5.75 -14.73 9.52
N LEU A 84 5.67 -15.99 9.07
CA LEU A 84 6.52 -16.52 8.00
C LEU A 84 6.34 -15.77 6.68
N PHE A 85 5.11 -15.40 6.33
CA PHE A 85 4.86 -14.52 5.19
C PHE A 85 5.62 -13.19 5.34
N SER A 86 5.58 -12.60 6.54
CA SER A 86 6.24 -11.32 6.81
C SER A 86 7.77 -11.44 6.85
N VAL A 87 8.32 -12.57 7.33
CA VAL A 87 9.76 -12.89 7.27
C VAL A 87 10.22 -12.97 5.81
N GLY A 88 9.53 -13.77 4.99
CA GLY A 88 9.87 -13.92 3.57
C GLY A 88 9.91 -12.56 2.87
N ARG A 89 8.87 -11.74 3.10
CA ARG A 89 8.73 -10.39 2.51
C ARG A 89 9.83 -9.43 2.95
N LEU A 90 10.26 -9.48 4.22
CA LEU A 90 11.33 -8.63 4.73
C LEU A 90 12.66 -8.97 4.05
N ILE A 91 13.00 -10.26 3.98
CA ILE A 91 14.25 -10.74 3.37
C ILE A 91 14.28 -10.35 1.88
N SER A 92 13.21 -10.65 1.15
CA SER A 92 13.17 -10.39 -0.28
C SER A 92 13.09 -8.91 -0.63
N SER A 93 12.53 -8.06 0.23
CA SER A 93 12.51 -6.61 -0.03
C SER A 93 13.91 -6.00 -0.15
N MET A 94 14.89 -6.50 0.61
CA MET A 94 16.29 -6.11 0.50
C MET A 94 16.93 -6.68 -0.76
N LEU A 95 16.69 -7.97 -1.04
CA LEU A 95 17.22 -8.66 -2.21
C LEU A 95 16.71 -8.03 -3.52
N PHE A 96 15.41 -7.79 -3.64
CA PHE A 96 14.82 -7.20 -4.83
C PHE A 96 15.20 -5.73 -5.00
N GLY A 97 15.41 -4.99 -3.90
CA GLY A 97 16.01 -3.66 -3.96
C GLY A 97 17.39 -3.69 -4.63
N TRP A 98 18.27 -4.60 -4.17
CA TRP A 98 19.58 -4.81 -4.81
C TRP A 98 19.45 -5.27 -6.27
N MET A 99 18.51 -6.17 -6.58
CA MET A 99 18.30 -6.61 -7.96
C MET A 99 17.84 -5.47 -8.88
N CYS A 100 17.10 -4.48 -8.41
CA CYS A 100 16.71 -3.32 -9.22
C CYS A 100 17.89 -2.44 -9.62
N ASP A 101 18.98 -2.44 -8.84
CA ASP A 101 20.18 -1.66 -9.15
C ASP A 101 21.03 -2.36 -10.24
N HIS A 102 20.90 -3.68 -10.40
CA HIS A 102 21.71 -4.48 -11.32
C HIS A 102 20.93 -5.07 -12.51
N TYR A 103 19.61 -5.18 -12.41
CA TYR A 103 18.73 -5.80 -13.40
C TYR A 103 17.53 -4.90 -13.71
N SER A 104 16.82 -5.20 -14.80
CA SER A 104 15.62 -4.45 -15.17
C SER A 104 14.44 -4.72 -14.21
N PHE A 105 13.55 -3.73 -14.03
CA PHE A 105 12.30 -3.90 -13.26
C PHE A 105 11.49 -5.11 -13.73
N ARG A 106 11.37 -5.31 -15.05
CA ARG A 106 10.70 -6.47 -15.65
C ARG A 106 11.29 -7.80 -15.15
N SER A 107 12.62 -7.91 -15.10
CA SER A 107 13.29 -9.12 -14.61
C SER A 107 12.95 -9.40 -13.15
N VAL A 108 12.92 -8.36 -12.31
CA VAL A 108 12.58 -8.49 -10.89
C VAL A 108 11.13 -8.92 -10.71
N TYR A 109 10.18 -8.35 -11.46
CA TYR A 109 8.76 -8.77 -11.41
C TYR A 109 8.54 -10.21 -11.87
N LEU A 110 9.27 -10.67 -12.90
CA LEU A 110 9.16 -12.06 -13.37
C LEU A 110 9.67 -13.04 -12.30
N VAL A 111 10.81 -12.73 -11.67
CA VAL A 111 11.35 -13.55 -10.57
C VAL A 111 10.38 -13.54 -9.39
N SER A 112 9.91 -12.37 -8.96
CA SER A 112 9.04 -12.24 -7.80
C SER A 112 7.70 -12.97 -8.00
N SER A 113 7.07 -12.80 -9.18
CA SER A 113 5.81 -13.46 -9.54
C SER A 113 6.00 -14.98 -9.72
N GLY A 114 7.15 -15.41 -10.24
CA GLY A 114 7.52 -16.83 -10.34
C GLY A 114 7.66 -17.49 -8.96
N VAL A 115 8.32 -16.81 -8.01
CA VAL A 115 8.42 -17.29 -6.62
C VAL A 115 7.03 -17.35 -5.97
N CYS A 116 6.19 -16.33 -6.13
CA CYS A 116 4.79 -16.36 -5.66
C CYS A 116 4.00 -17.52 -6.27
N LEU A 117 4.14 -17.76 -7.58
CA LEU A 117 3.48 -18.87 -8.27
C LEU A 117 3.87 -20.22 -7.65
N VAL A 118 5.17 -20.47 -7.46
CA VAL A 118 5.67 -21.69 -6.81
C VAL A 118 5.09 -21.82 -5.40
N GLY A 119 5.13 -20.75 -4.60
CA GLY A 119 4.57 -20.76 -3.24
C GLY A 119 3.07 -21.05 -3.20
N ASN A 120 2.30 -20.55 -4.17
CA ASN A 120 0.86 -20.81 -4.29
C ASN A 120 0.57 -22.23 -4.81
N ILE A 121 1.44 -22.83 -5.63
CA ILE A 121 1.35 -24.26 -5.96
C ILE A 121 1.63 -25.12 -4.73
N VAL A 122 2.66 -24.79 -3.93
CA VAL A 122 2.95 -25.48 -2.66
C VAL A 122 1.78 -25.37 -1.68
N TYR A 123 1.03 -24.25 -1.68
CA TYR A 123 -0.19 -24.10 -0.87
C TYR A 123 -1.25 -25.14 -1.22
N LEU A 124 -1.48 -25.34 -2.51
CA LEU A 124 -2.47 -26.29 -3.04
C LEU A 124 -2.09 -27.74 -2.70
N LEU A 125 -0.80 -28.03 -2.61
CA LEU A 125 -0.29 -29.38 -2.32
C LEU A 125 -0.24 -29.72 -0.82
N ALA A 126 -0.42 -28.74 0.08
CA ALA A 126 -0.18 -28.94 1.50
C ALA A 126 -1.08 -30.02 2.12
N GLU A 127 -2.34 -30.12 1.70
CA GLU A 127 -3.28 -31.15 2.17
C GLU A 127 -2.91 -32.56 1.71
N GLY A 128 -2.34 -32.72 0.52
CA GLY A 128 -1.99 -34.03 -0.06
C GLY A 128 -0.78 -34.70 0.59
N CYS A 129 -0.06 -34.02 1.47
CA CYS A 129 1.10 -34.58 2.16
C CYS A 129 0.68 -35.37 3.40
N ALA A 130 0.80 -36.70 3.36
CA ALA A 130 0.43 -37.60 4.47
C ALA A 130 1.19 -37.33 5.80
N THR A 131 2.35 -36.67 5.74
CA THR A 131 3.10 -36.24 6.92
C THR A 131 3.67 -34.85 6.68
N GLY A 132 3.42 -33.91 7.61
CA GLY A 132 3.99 -32.57 7.54
C GLY A 132 3.18 -31.52 6.75
N SER A 133 1.88 -31.70 6.54
CA SER A 133 1.00 -30.73 5.85
C SER A 133 1.14 -29.30 6.37
N LEU A 134 1.22 -29.12 7.69
CA LEU A 134 1.42 -27.81 8.33
C LEU A 134 2.79 -27.20 8.01
N ILE A 135 3.83 -28.02 7.84
CA ILE A 135 5.18 -27.56 7.45
C ILE A 135 5.15 -27.13 5.99
N VAL A 136 4.47 -27.88 5.12
CA VAL A 136 4.31 -27.53 3.69
C VAL A 136 3.52 -26.24 3.54
N LEU A 137 2.43 -26.09 4.31
CA LEU A 137 1.66 -24.85 4.37
C LEU A 137 2.51 -23.66 4.87
N SER A 138 3.35 -23.89 5.89
CA SER A 138 4.30 -22.91 6.43
C SER A 138 5.35 -22.49 5.39
N ALA A 139 5.93 -23.46 4.69
CA ALA A 139 6.86 -23.21 3.59
C ALA A 139 6.19 -22.41 2.47
N SER A 140 4.96 -22.74 2.10
CA SER A 140 4.17 -21.96 1.15
C SER A 140 4.06 -20.49 1.58
N ARG A 141 3.66 -20.22 2.84
CA ARG A 141 3.53 -18.83 3.33
C ARG A 141 4.84 -18.06 3.26
N PHE A 142 5.95 -18.69 3.64
CA PHE A 142 7.26 -18.07 3.52
C PHE A 142 7.61 -17.74 2.06
N ILE A 143 7.44 -18.70 1.13
CA ILE A 143 7.76 -18.54 -0.29
C ILE A 143 6.89 -17.46 -0.93
N VAL A 144 5.57 -17.48 -0.69
CA VAL A 144 4.66 -16.44 -1.20
C VAL A 144 5.01 -15.07 -0.62
N GLY A 145 5.31 -15.00 0.69
CA GLY A 145 5.78 -13.77 1.33
C GLY A 145 7.06 -13.24 0.69
N PHE A 146 8.01 -14.14 0.37
CA PHE A 146 9.24 -13.80 -0.35
C PHE A 146 8.93 -13.21 -1.72
N GLY A 147 8.09 -13.84 -2.53
CA GLY A 147 7.69 -13.28 -3.82
C GLY A 147 6.97 -11.93 -3.70
N ALA A 148 6.17 -11.71 -2.65
CA ALA A 148 5.44 -10.47 -2.40
C ALA A 148 6.31 -9.31 -1.87
N GLY A 149 7.63 -9.49 -1.70
CA GLY A 149 8.55 -8.42 -1.28
C GLY A 149 8.87 -7.39 -2.37
N ASN A 150 8.28 -7.50 -3.55
CA ASN A 150 8.47 -6.60 -4.69
C ASN A 150 7.79 -5.23 -4.53
N ARG A 151 7.10 -4.98 -3.44
CA ARG A 151 6.42 -3.70 -3.19
C ARG A 151 7.33 -2.46 -3.18
N SER A 152 8.57 -2.59 -2.72
CA SER A 152 9.57 -1.53 -2.85
C SER A 152 9.94 -1.27 -4.32
N VAL A 153 9.94 -2.33 -5.14
CA VAL A 153 10.19 -2.30 -6.58
C VAL A 153 9.09 -1.55 -7.30
N CYS A 154 7.82 -1.87 -7.01
CA CYS A 154 6.66 -1.17 -7.58
C CYS A 154 6.74 0.35 -7.35
N ARG A 155 7.08 0.77 -6.12
CA ARG A 155 7.28 2.20 -5.82
C ARG A 155 8.46 2.79 -6.58
N ALA A 156 9.59 2.09 -6.64
CA ALA A 156 10.76 2.58 -7.36
C ALA A 156 10.47 2.75 -8.87
N ASP A 157 9.73 1.83 -9.45
CA ASP A 157 9.37 1.83 -10.87
C ASP A 157 8.37 2.95 -11.21
N VAL A 158 7.32 3.12 -10.40
CA VAL A 158 6.42 4.28 -10.52
C VAL A 158 7.20 5.59 -10.41
N ALA A 159 8.17 5.68 -9.48
CA ALA A 159 9.00 6.87 -9.33
C ALA A 159 9.93 7.12 -10.53
N ALA A 160 10.38 6.06 -11.21
CA ALA A 160 11.21 6.13 -12.42
C ALA A 160 10.39 6.47 -13.67
N MET A 161 9.13 6.05 -13.72
CA MET A 161 8.18 6.32 -14.81
C MET A 161 7.49 7.68 -14.71
N THR A 162 7.57 8.37 -13.57
CA THR A 162 6.88 9.65 -13.35
C THR A 162 7.88 10.78 -13.10
N THR A 163 7.52 11.98 -13.53
CA THR A 163 8.23 13.20 -13.13
C THR A 163 7.89 13.57 -11.67
N VAL A 164 8.72 14.40 -11.05
CA VAL A 164 8.58 14.78 -9.63
C VAL A 164 7.22 15.44 -9.35
N SER A 165 6.71 16.24 -10.29
CA SER A 165 5.43 16.96 -10.17
C SER A 165 4.21 16.04 -10.26
N GLN A 166 4.27 14.97 -11.07
CA GLN A 166 3.14 14.05 -11.26
C GLN A 166 3.23 12.76 -10.42
N ARG A 167 4.35 12.51 -9.74
CA ARG A 167 4.59 11.27 -8.97
C ARG A 167 3.57 10.99 -7.89
N LEU A 168 3.13 12.03 -7.16
CA LEU A 168 2.24 11.88 -6.02
C LEU A 168 0.91 11.18 -6.41
N PRO A 169 0.16 11.66 -7.42
CA PRO A 169 -1.04 10.96 -7.90
C PRO A 169 -0.84 9.46 -8.20
N TYR A 170 0.23 9.09 -8.89
CA TYR A 170 0.46 7.69 -9.26
C TYR A 170 0.88 6.82 -8.07
N MET A 171 1.64 7.37 -7.12
CA MET A 171 1.93 6.70 -5.84
C MET A 171 0.67 6.49 -5.00
N THR A 172 -0.27 7.44 -5.04
CA THR A 172 -1.57 7.30 -4.39
C THR A 172 -2.39 6.19 -5.04
N ILE A 173 -2.44 6.12 -6.38
CA ILE A 173 -3.12 5.02 -7.10
C ILE A 173 -2.54 3.67 -6.68
N LEU A 174 -1.20 3.54 -6.65
CA LEU A 174 -0.54 2.31 -6.23
C LEU A 174 -0.92 1.90 -4.79
N SER A 175 -0.98 2.87 -3.87
CA SER A 175 -1.37 2.63 -2.47
C SER A 175 -2.86 2.24 -2.34
N THR A 176 -3.72 2.80 -3.17
CA THR A 176 -5.14 2.41 -3.25
C THR A 176 -5.29 0.98 -3.77
N VAL A 177 -4.52 0.61 -4.79
CA VAL A 177 -4.52 -0.76 -5.34
C VAL A 177 -4.05 -1.78 -4.30
N GLU A 178 -2.98 -1.47 -3.56
CA GLU A 178 -2.52 -2.27 -2.44
C GLU A 178 -3.63 -2.51 -1.41
N PHE A 179 -4.31 -1.43 -1.00
CA PHE A 179 -5.41 -1.54 -0.05
C PHE A 179 -6.57 -2.37 -0.61
N LEU A 180 -6.96 -2.15 -1.86
CA LEU A 180 -8.03 -2.90 -2.52
C LEU A 180 -7.71 -4.39 -2.58
N ALA A 181 -6.48 -4.73 -2.95
CA ALA A 181 -5.97 -6.08 -3.02
C ALA A 181 -6.01 -6.77 -1.66
N TYR A 182 -5.56 -6.10 -0.61
CA TYR A 182 -5.54 -6.69 0.72
C TYR A 182 -6.93 -6.76 1.37
N ALA A 183 -7.72 -5.69 1.29
CA ALA A 183 -8.94 -5.51 2.06
C ALA A 183 -10.16 -6.22 1.44
N LEU A 184 -10.28 -6.25 0.11
CA LEU A 184 -11.47 -6.79 -0.56
C LEU A 184 -11.30 -8.23 -1.04
N THR A 185 -10.07 -8.68 -1.29
CA THR A 185 -9.90 -10.04 -1.82
C THR A 185 -10.25 -11.19 -0.87
N PRO A 186 -10.36 -11.05 0.46
CA PRO A 186 -10.94 -12.11 1.30
C PRO A 186 -12.32 -12.57 0.82
N GLY A 187 -13.12 -11.68 0.23
CA GLY A 187 -14.43 -12.01 -0.35
C GLY A 187 -14.34 -12.95 -1.55
N LEU A 188 -13.20 -13.04 -2.24
CA LEU A 188 -13.02 -14.01 -3.34
C LEU A 188 -13.01 -15.45 -2.84
N GLY A 189 -12.70 -15.69 -1.56
CA GLY A 189 -12.74 -17.01 -0.94
C GLY A 189 -14.15 -17.61 -0.95
N SER A 190 -15.20 -16.79 -0.75
CA SER A 190 -16.58 -17.27 -0.74
C SER A 190 -17.07 -17.71 -2.11
N LEU A 191 -16.57 -17.10 -3.19
CA LEU A 191 -16.93 -17.46 -4.58
C LEU A 191 -16.51 -18.89 -4.94
N VAL A 192 -15.39 -19.36 -4.37
CA VAL A 192 -14.83 -20.69 -4.64
C VAL A 192 -15.05 -21.67 -3.49
N ALA A 193 -15.75 -21.28 -2.42
CA ALA A 193 -15.93 -22.09 -1.22
C ALA A 193 -16.73 -23.38 -1.47
N ASN A 194 -17.66 -23.38 -2.43
CA ASN A 194 -18.45 -24.57 -2.78
C ASN A 194 -17.72 -25.54 -3.72
N THR A 195 -16.46 -25.28 -4.05
CA THR A 195 -15.65 -26.16 -4.89
C THR A 195 -15.30 -27.43 -4.10
N ASP A 196 -15.63 -28.60 -4.65
CA ASP A 196 -15.16 -29.89 -4.16
C ASP A 196 -14.88 -30.80 -5.36
N MET A 197 -13.64 -30.79 -5.85
CA MET A 197 -13.24 -31.58 -7.02
C MET A 197 -11.75 -31.94 -6.99
N PHE A 198 -11.37 -33.00 -7.70
CA PHE A 198 -9.97 -33.36 -7.91
C PHE A 198 -9.50 -32.92 -9.29
N VAL A 199 -8.45 -32.10 -9.34
CA VAL A 199 -7.84 -31.61 -10.58
C VAL A 199 -6.36 -31.94 -10.57
N PHE A 200 -5.88 -32.73 -11.55
CA PHE A 200 -4.49 -33.19 -11.63
C PHE A 200 -3.95 -33.83 -10.34
N GLY A 201 -4.80 -34.56 -9.60
CA GLY A 201 -4.43 -35.19 -8.33
C GLY A 201 -4.42 -34.26 -7.11
N ILE A 202 -4.80 -32.98 -7.28
CA ILE A 202 -4.96 -32.00 -6.21
C ILE A 202 -6.43 -31.93 -5.81
N HIS A 203 -6.72 -32.07 -4.52
CA HIS A 203 -8.06 -31.86 -3.98
C HIS A 203 -8.34 -30.37 -3.85
N LEU A 204 -9.22 -29.85 -4.71
CA LEU A 204 -9.73 -28.49 -4.64
C LEU A 204 -10.99 -28.49 -3.77
N ASN A 205 -10.83 -28.01 -2.54
CA ASN A 205 -11.91 -27.83 -1.58
C ASN A 205 -12.00 -26.36 -1.15
N GLN A 206 -12.90 -26.06 -0.21
CA GLN A 206 -13.10 -24.73 0.35
C GLN A 206 -11.83 -24.03 0.90
N PHE A 207 -10.78 -24.78 1.25
CA PHE A 207 -9.53 -24.26 1.82
C PHE A 207 -8.43 -24.07 0.76
N THR A 208 -8.34 -24.99 -0.20
CA THR A 208 -7.32 -24.97 -1.25
C THR A 208 -7.76 -24.16 -2.47
N ALA A 209 -9.05 -24.13 -2.81
CA ALA A 209 -9.57 -23.42 -3.99
C ALA A 209 -9.22 -21.91 -4.04
N PRO A 210 -9.18 -21.14 -2.93
CA PRO A 210 -8.68 -19.76 -2.96
C PRO A 210 -7.24 -19.65 -3.48
N GLY A 211 -6.40 -20.68 -3.29
CA GLY A 211 -5.04 -20.75 -3.85
C GLY A 211 -5.01 -20.79 -5.38
N VAL A 212 -6.04 -21.33 -6.03
CA VAL A 212 -6.14 -21.36 -7.50
C VAL A 212 -6.29 -19.94 -8.06
N ILE A 213 -7.05 -19.09 -7.37
CA ILE A 213 -7.18 -17.66 -7.73
C ILE A 213 -5.80 -17.00 -7.73
N LEU A 214 -4.99 -17.28 -6.71
CA LEU A 214 -3.63 -16.75 -6.61
C LEU A 214 -2.68 -17.30 -7.68
N VAL A 215 -2.79 -18.59 -8.01
CA VAL A 215 -2.05 -19.18 -9.15
C VAL A 215 -2.40 -18.45 -10.44
N VAL A 216 -3.69 -18.23 -10.72
CA VAL A 216 -4.15 -17.52 -11.92
C VAL A 216 -3.63 -16.09 -11.93
N LEU A 217 -3.73 -15.33 -10.83
CA LEU A 217 -3.22 -13.96 -10.74
C LEU A 217 -1.72 -13.88 -11.01
N ASN A 218 -0.92 -14.83 -10.51
CA ASN A 218 0.52 -14.86 -10.75
C ASN A 218 0.87 -15.27 -12.20
N VAL A 219 0.15 -16.24 -12.78
CA VAL A 219 0.32 -16.59 -14.20
C VAL A 219 -0.01 -15.41 -15.10
N LEU A 220 -1.13 -14.72 -14.85
CA LEU A 220 -1.50 -13.51 -15.58
C LEU A 220 -0.45 -12.40 -15.40
N SER A 221 0.14 -12.27 -14.21
CA SER A 221 1.19 -11.29 -13.92
C SER A 221 2.44 -11.57 -14.74
N ILE A 222 2.86 -12.84 -14.82
CA ILE A 222 4.00 -13.28 -15.62
C ILE A 222 3.73 -13.04 -17.11
N ILE A 223 2.58 -13.48 -17.63
CA ILE A 223 2.20 -13.29 -19.04
C ILE A 223 2.12 -11.80 -19.39
N GLY A 224 1.47 -11.00 -18.54
CA GLY A 224 1.36 -9.55 -18.69
C GLY A 224 2.73 -8.87 -18.72
N MET A 225 3.63 -9.23 -17.80
CA MET A 225 5.00 -8.72 -17.80
C MET A 225 5.83 -9.19 -19.01
N LEU A 226 5.51 -10.33 -19.61
CA LEU A 226 6.18 -10.80 -20.82
C LEU A 226 5.68 -10.11 -22.10
N MET A 227 4.37 -9.86 -22.19
CA MET A 227 3.72 -9.39 -23.41
C MET A 227 3.50 -7.87 -23.46
N ALA A 228 3.20 -7.23 -22.33
CA ALA A 228 2.77 -5.83 -22.28
C ALA A 228 3.81 -4.86 -21.71
N TYR A 229 4.74 -5.34 -20.86
CA TYR A 229 5.72 -4.45 -20.22
C TYR A 229 6.91 -4.12 -21.14
N ASP A 230 7.00 -2.86 -21.55
CA ASP A 230 8.07 -2.33 -22.43
C ASP A 230 9.16 -1.63 -21.61
N VAL A 231 10.35 -2.23 -21.57
CA VAL A 231 11.52 -1.74 -20.80
C VAL A 231 12.11 -0.44 -21.37
N SER A 232 11.82 -0.13 -22.63
CA SER A 232 12.33 1.07 -23.31
C SER A 232 11.60 2.34 -22.91
N VAL A 233 10.39 2.22 -22.34
CA VAL A 233 9.56 3.35 -21.93
C VAL A 233 10.16 4.04 -20.71
N LYS A 234 10.22 5.37 -20.75
CA LYS A 234 10.76 6.23 -19.70
C LYS A 234 9.73 7.30 -19.30
N SER A 235 10.09 8.12 -18.31
CA SER A 235 9.20 9.16 -17.79
C SER A 235 8.77 10.23 -18.80
N HIS A 236 9.60 10.52 -19.81
CA HIS A 236 9.25 11.50 -20.86
C HIS A 236 8.19 11.00 -21.84
N ASP A 237 7.88 9.71 -21.84
CA ASP A 237 6.83 9.10 -22.67
C ASP A 237 5.44 9.20 -22.04
N GLY A 238 5.38 9.64 -20.78
CA GLY A 238 4.15 9.79 -20.03
C GLY A 238 3.33 11.02 -20.44
N PRO A 239 2.16 11.22 -19.81
CA PRO A 239 1.32 12.38 -20.07
C PRO A 239 2.06 13.70 -19.83
N GLN A 240 1.84 14.67 -20.73
CA GLN A 240 2.48 15.98 -20.65
C GLN A 240 1.90 16.81 -19.50
N GLU A 241 2.79 17.52 -18.79
CA GLU A 241 2.42 18.38 -17.67
C GLU A 241 1.77 19.68 -18.16
N SER A 242 0.68 20.09 -17.50
CA SER A 242 0.13 21.44 -17.66
C SER A 242 0.99 22.43 -16.86
N THR A 243 1.69 23.34 -17.55
CA THR A 243 2.81 24.17 -17.05
C THR A 243 2.48 25.22 -15.96
N THR A 244 1.33 25.19 -15.30
CA THR A 244 0.77 26.40 -14.65
C THR A 244 1.05 26.58 -13.15
N ARG A 245 1.67 25.63 -12.41
CA ARG A 245 1.62 25.69 -10.92
C ARG A 245 2.93 25.80 -10.11
N THR A 246 4.12 25.84 -10.72
CA THR A 246 5.33 25.47 -9.95
C THR A 246 6.25 26.62 -9.47
N GLN A 247 6.00 27.89 -9.79
CA GLN A 247 7.00 28.95 -9.50
C GLN A 247 6.80 29.79 -8.23
N THR A 248 5.65 29.76 -7.56
CA THR A 248 5.39 30.69 -6.43
C THR A 248 5.59 30.13 -5.02
N SER A 249 5.85 28.82 -4.84
CA SER A 249 5.92 28.20 -3.50
C SER A 249 7.33 27.89 -2.97
N SER A 250 8.36 27.87 -3.81
CA SER A 250 9.70 27.38 -3.40
C SER A 250 10.49 28.36 -2.51
N VAL A 251 10.31 29.67 -2.68
CA VAL A 251 11.17 30.68 -2.01
C VAL A 251 10.77 30.95 -0.56
N ARG A 252 9.53 30.64 -0.14
CA ARG A 252 9.08 30.83 1.26
C ARG A 252 9.29 29.62 2.17
N SER A 253 9.56 28.44 1.63
CA SER A 253 9.55 27.19 2.41
C SER A 253 10.90 26.89 3.10
N GLU A 254 12.01 27.49 2.65
CA GLU A 254 13.34 27.31 3.25
C GLU A 254 13.52 28.05 4.59
N ALA A 255 12.73 29.10 4.85
CA ALA A 255 12.93 29.99 5.99
C ALA A 255 12.47 29.42 7.36
N THR A 256 11.89 28.21 7.43
CA THR A 256 11.40 27.64 8.70
C THR A 256 11.51 26.12 8.75
N SER A 257 12.68 25.58 8.37
CA SER A 257 12.93 24.15 8.52
C SER A 257 13.14 23.79 10.01
N LEU A 258 12.51 22.71 10.47
CA LEU A 258 12.65 22.25 11.87
C LEU A 258 14.12 21.86 12.15
N PRO A 259 14.61 22.04 13.39
CA PRO A 259 15.95 21.61 13.77
C PRO A 259 16.14 20.10 13.61
N ASP A 260 17.35 19.66 13.26
CA ASP A 260 17.65 18.26 12.98
C ASP A 260 17.33 17.31 14.13
N HIS A 261 17.64 17.69 15.36
CA HIS A 261 17.36 16.86 16.53
C HIS A 261 15.87 16.58 16.71
N ILE A 262 14.99 17.56 16.44
CA ILE A 262 13.52 17.40 16.53
C ILE A 262 13.02 16.45 15.46
N VAL A 263 13.60 16.53 14.25
CA VAL A 263 13.25 15.61 13.16
C VAL A 263 13.67 14.18 13.48
N HIS A 264 14.84 13.96 14.09
CA HIS A 264 15.27 12.61 14.51
C HIS A 264 14.40 12.06 15.65
N ILE A 265 14.03 12.89 16.64
CA ILE A 265 13.08 12.51 17.71
C ILE A 265 11.73 12.14 17.09
N GLY A 266 11.21 12.99 16.20
CA GLY A 266 9.97 12.72 15.48
C GLY A 266 10.06 11.44 14.66
N ALA A 267 11.19 11.19 14.01
CA ALA A 267 11.39 9.98 13.25
C ALA A 267 11.30 8.73 14.14
N ALA A 268 11.94 8.74 15.31
CA ALA A 268 11.82 7.66 16.29
C ALA A 268 10.37 7.45 16.75
N VAL A 269 9.63 8.53 17.02
CA VAL A 269 8.20 8.46 17.38
C VAL A 269 7.39 7.83 16.25
N TYR A 270 7.51 8.30 15.01
CA TYR A 270 6.74 7.75 13.89
C TYR A 270 7.11 6.31 13.55
N ILE A 271 8.37 5.91 13.71
CA ILE A 271 8.80 4.51 13.57
C ILE A 271 8.12 3.65 14.63
N PHE A 272 8.07 4.10 15.88
CA PHE A 272 7.36 3.42 16.96
C PHE A 272 5.84 3.32 16.71
N LEU A 273 5.21 4.42 16.27
CA LEU A 273 3.79 4.42 15.89
C LEU A 273 3.53 3.40 14.77
N ASN A 274 4.37 3.37 13.74
CA ASN A 274 4.21 2.44 12.63
C ASN A 274 4.44 0.98 13.04
N PHE A 275 5.41 0.72 13.92
CA PHE A 275 5.60 -0.60 14.54
C PHE A 275 4.29 -1.06 15.21
N ASN A 276 3.70 -0.22 16.07
CA ASN A 276 2.47 -0.54 16.80
C ASN A 276 1.27 -0.74 15.87
N ALA A 277 1.03 0.20 14.95
CA ALA A 277 -0.10 0.12 14.01
C ALA A 277 -0.05 -1.15 13.15
N ARG A 278 1.10 -1.44 12.56
CA ARG A 278 1.29 -2.63 11.70
C ARG A 278 1.29 -3.93 12.50
N GLY A 279 1.79 -3.89 13.73
CA GLY A 279 1.78 -5.02 14.65
C GLY A 279 0.38 -5.38 15.11
N MET A 280 -0.42 -4.39 15.51
CA MET A 280 -1.84 -4.59 15.85
C MET A 280 -2.62 -5.15 14.68
N LEU A 281 -2.46 -4.59 13.47
CA LEU A 281 -3.08 -5.15 12.27
C LEU A 281 -2.76 -6.66 12.11
N SER A 282 -1.51 -7.07 12.35
CA SER A 282 -1.15 -8.49 12.29
C SER A 282 -1.70 -9.35 13.40
N VAL A 283 -1.90 -8.80 14.61
CA VAL A 283 -2.61 -9.53 15.68
C VAL A 283 -4.03 -9.84 15.23
N PHE A 284 -4.73 -8.85 14.66
CA PHE A 284 -6.10 -9.04 14.16
C PHE A 284 -6.16 -10.00 12.98
N GLU A 285 -5.16 -10.04 12.09
CA GLU A 285 -5.08 -11.08 11.06
C GLU A 285 -5.07 -12.50 11.63
N THR A 286 -4.54 -12.69 12.83
CA THR A 286 -4.49 -13.99 13.50
C THR A 286 -5.76 -14.28 14.30
N VAL A 287 -6.36 -13.30 14.97
CA VAL A 287 -7.47 -13.53 15.92
C VAL A 287 -8.87 -13.35 15.34
N ASN A 288 -9.03 -12.63 14.22
CA ASN A 288 -10.35 -12.21 13.75
C ASN A 288 -11.24 -13.41 13.34
N ILE A 289 -10.72 -14.34 12.53
CA ILE A 289 -11.49 -15.55 12.15
C ILE A 289 -11.76 -16.48 13.35
N PRO A 290 -10.79 -16.77 14.24
CA PRO A 290 -11.08 -17.50 15.48
C PRO A 290 -12.21 -16.87 16.32
N LEU A 291 -12.17 -15.56 16.55
CA LEU A 291 -13.21 -14.83 17.30
C LEU A 291 -14.57 -14.91 16.61
N PHE A 292 -14.59 -14.74 15.29
CA PHE A 292 -15.81 -14.86 14.49
C PHE A 292 -16.46 -16.24 14.67
N LEU A 293 -15.67 -17.32 14.64
CA LEU A 293 -16.17 -18.68 14.83
C LEU A 293 -16.66 -18.94 16.26
N GLU A 294 -15.95 -18.40 17.26
CA GLU A 294 -16.36 -18.49 18.67
C GLU A 294 -17.70 -17.79 18.92
N VAL A 295 -17.88 -16.58 18.38
CA VAL A 295 -19.12 -15.79 18.53
C VAL A 295 -20.29 -16.38 17.75
N THR A 296 -20.05 -16.91 16.56
CA THR A 296 -21.11 -17.48 15.72
C THR A 296 -21.43 -18.93 16.05
N GLY A 297 -20.56 -19.62 16.79
CA GLY A 297 -20.70 -21.05 17.10
C GLY A 297 -20.64 -21.95 15.87
N LYS A 298 -20.18 -21.43 14.72
CA LYS A 298 -20.13 -22.20 13.47
C LYS A 298 -19.02 -23.24 13.49
N ASP A 299 -19.32 -24.41 12.92
CA ASP A 299 -18.34 -25.47 12.73
C ASP A 299 -17.29 -25.05 11.67
N PRO A 300 -16.00 -24.95 12.06
CA PRO A 300 -14.89 -24.58 11.16
C PRO A 300 -14.75 -25.48 9.92
N SER A 301 -15.27 -26.70 9.95
CA SER A 301 -15.17 -27.64 8.83
C SER A 301 -16.20 -27.39 7.72
N THR A 302 -17.17 -26.51 7.95
CA THR A 302 -18.30 -26.31 7.03
C THR A 302 -18.07 -25.20 6.01
N VAL A 303 -18.60 -25.39 4.80
CA VAL A 303 -18.59 -24.38 3.73
C VAL A 303 -19.28 -23.08 4.16
N SER A 304 -20.36 -23.20 4.94
CA SER A 304 -21.07 -22.03 5.48
C SER A 304 -20.23 -21.20 6.46
N ALA A 305 -19.30 -21.81 7.20
CA ALA A 305 -18.36 -21.07 8.05
C ALA A 305 -17.35 -20.30 7.20
N VAL A 306 -16.80 -20.93 6.16
CA VAL A 306 -15.86 -20.31 5.21
C VAL A 306 -16.49 -19.11 4.51
N VAL A 307 -17.70 -19.29 3.96
CA VAL A 307 -18.43 -18.23 3.24
C VAL A 307 -18.71 -17.04 4.15
N ASP A 308 -19.25 -17.28 5.34
CA ASP A 308 -19.64 -16.18 6.24
C ASP A 308 -18.42 -15.45 6.81
N ALA A 309 -17.33 -16.17 7.14
CA ALA A 309 -16.07 -15.58 7.56
C ALA A 309 -15.45 -14.70 6.45
N SER A 310 -15.48 -15.20 5.20
CA SER A 310 -15.00 -14.46 4.03
C SER A 310 -15.82 -13.20 3.77
N ASN A 311 -17.14 -13.30 3.86
CA ASN A 311 -18.05 -12.17 3.71
C ASN A 311 -17.88 -11.15 4.84
N PHE A 312 -17.71 -11.60 6.09
CA PHE A 312 -17.43 -10.72 7.23
C PHE A 312 -16.17 -9.88 6.99
N GLN A 313 -15.07 -10.52 6.59
CA GLN A 313 -13.82 -9.83 6.27
C GLN A 313 -13.97 -8.88 5.07
N PHE A 314 -14.71 -9.29 4.04
CA PHE A 314 -15.00 -8.46 2.88
C PHE A 314 -15.77 -7.18 3.24
N TYR A 315 -16.81 -7.30 4.08
CA TYR A 315 -17.58 -6.14 4.53
C TYR A 315 -16.75 -5.19 5.38
N LEU A 316 -15.89 -5.71 6.26
CA LEU A 316 -14.91 -4.88 6.98
C LEU A 316 -13.96 -4.16 6.01
N GLY A 317 -13.51 -4.83 4.95
CA GLY A 317 -12.71 -4.22 3.90
C GLY A 317 -13.44 -3.10 3.16
N LEU A 318 -14.71 -3.30 2.81
CA LEU A 318 -15.55 -2.30 2.13
C LEU A 318 -15.78 -1.07 3.00
N LEU A 319 -16.03 -1.25 4.30
CA LEU A 319 -16.09 -0.14 5.26
C LEU A 319 -14.77 0.61 5.34
N GLY A 320 -13.64 -0.09 5.19
CA GLY A 320 -12.32 0.55 5.14
C GLY A 320 -12.13 1.48 3.93
N LEU A 321 -12.74 1.17 2.79
CA LEU A 321 -12.72 2.09 1.63
C LEU A 321 -13.42 3.42 1.94
N VAL A 322 -14.50 3.39 2.72
CA VAL A 322 -15.20 4.61 3.17
C VAL A 322 -14.26 5.50 3.99
N THR A 323 -13.41 4.89 4.83
CA THR A 323 -12.37 5.62 5.58
C THR A 323 -11.37 6.29 4.64
N TYR A 324 -10.90 5.63 3.58
CA TYR A 324 -10.01 6.24 2.59
C TYR A 324 -10.66 7.43 1.87
N PHE A 325 -11.92 7.29 1.45
CA PHE A 325 -12.66 8.41 0.86
C PHE A 325 -12.81 9.57 1.84
N SER A 326 -13.03 9.27 3.13
CA SER A 326 -13.12 10.28 4.18
C SER A 326 -11.79 11.03 4.38
N ILE A 327 -10.66 10.31 4.38
CA ILE A 327 -9.33 10.92 4.48
C ILE A 327 -9.10 11.89 3.32
N GLU A 328 -9.43 11.50 2.08
CA GLU A 328 -9.23 12.36 0.91
C GLU A 328 -10.19 13.56 0.91
N TYR A 329 -11.47 13.33 1.22
CA TYR A 329 -12.48 14.39 1.25
C TYR A 329 -12.15 15.48 2.28
N PHE A 330 -11.69 15.09 3.47
CA PHE A 330 -11.37 16.00 4.57
C PHE A 330 -9.88 16.35 4.67
N ARG A 331 -9.07 16.06 3.64
CA ARG A 331 -7.60 16.25 3.65
C ARG A 331 -7.15 17.69 3.92
N ASN A 332 -7.99 18.67 3.58
CA ASN A 332 -7.69 20.09 3.78
C ASN A 332 -8.27 20.65 5.10
N SER A 333 -9.16 19.90 5.74
CA SER A 333 -9.87 20.33 6.96
C SER A 333 -9.24 19.79 8.24
N VAL A 334 -8.58 18.62 8.15
CA VAL A 334 -8.01 17.92 9.30
C VAL A 334 -6.52 17.69 9.09
N SER A 335 -5.70 18.00 10.10
CA SER A 335 -4.25 17.81 10.04
C SER A 335 -3.87 16.31 10.04
N ASP A 336 -2.74 15.96 9.42
CA ASP A 336 -2.27 14.56 9.40
C ASP A 336 -2.06 14.01 10.83
N VAL A 337 -1.59 14.84 11.77
CA VAL A 337 -1.39 14.46 13.17
C VAL A 337 -2.72 14.11 13.84
N SER A 338 -3.75 14.94 13.62
CA SER A 338 -5.10 14.69 14.16
C SER A 338 -5.72 13.42 13.59
N TRP A 339 -5.51 13.15 12.30
CA TRP A 339 -5.89 11.88 11.68
C TRP A 339 -5.19 10.70 12.36
N VAL A 340 -3.86 10.73 12.49
CA VAL A 340 -3.13 9.62 13.14
C VAL A 340 -3.60 9.42 14.59
N GLN A 341 -3.87 10.49 15.35
CA GLN A 341 -4.46 10.40 16.69
C GLN A 341 -5.85 9.73 16.66
N LEU A 342 -6.73 10.14 15.75
CA LEU A 342 -8.04 9.51 15.57
C LEU A 342 -7.92 8.03 15.22
N GLY A 343 -6.95 7.66 14.38
CA GLY A 343 -6.65 6.27 14.05
C GLY A 343 -6.30 5.45 15.29
N PHE A 344 -5.36 5.92 16.12
CA PHE A 344 -5.01 5.21 17.36
C PHE A 344 -6.13 5.23 18.40
N LEU A 345 -6.94 6.28 18.48
CA LEU A 345 -8.10 6.31 19.35
C LEU A 345 -9.16 5.29 18.92
N SER A 346 -9.40 5.15 17.61
CA SER A 346 -10.28 4.12 17.06
C SER A 346 -9.77 2.71 17.38
N LEU A 347 -8.47 2.46 17.20
CA LEU A 347 -7.82 1.20 17.61
C LEU A 347 -8.01 0.93 19.10
N LEU A 348 -7.82 1.95 19.95
CA LEU A 348 -7.99 1.86 21.39
C LEU A 348 -9.41 1.46 21.76
N VAL A 349 -10.43 2.16 21.23
CA VAL A 349 -11.83 1.88 21.55
C VAL A 349 -12.23 0.49 21.09
N GLY A 350 -11.85 0.09 19.87
CA GLY A 350 -12.15 -1.26 19.37
C GLY A 350 -11.53 -2.37 20.22
N ASN A 351 -10.26 -2.23 20.63
CA ASN A 351 -9.63 -3.19 21.54
C ASN A 351 -10.24 -3.15 22.95
N ALA A 352 -10.67 -1.98 23.44
CA ALA A 352 -11.34 -1.86 24.74
C ALA A 352 -12.67 -2.63 24.77
N VAL A 353 -13.45 -2.56 23.69
CA VAL A 353 -14.69 -3.36 23.56
C VAL A 353 -14.39 -4.85 23.68
N LEU A 354 -13.37 -5.35 22.96
CA LEU A 354 -12.97 -6.76 22.99
C LEU A 354 -12.29 -7.20 24.30
N ALA A 355 -11.66 -6.27 25.02
CA ALA A 355 -11.04 -6.56 26.32
C ALA A 355 -12.06 -6.66 27.45
N VAL A 356 -13.11 -5.82 27.42
CA VAL A 356 -14.11 -5.73 28.50
C VAL A 356 -15.17 -6.82 28.38
N VAL A 357 -15.57 -7.18 27.16
CA VAL A 357 -16.60 -8.20 26.94
C VAL A 357 -15.95 -9.55 26.66
N PRO A 358 -16.10 -10.56 27.55
CA PRO A 358 -15.58 -11.89 27.30
C PRO A 358 -16.14 -12.48 26.00
N ALA A 359 -15.32 -13.23 25.27
CA ALA A 359 -15.66 -13.78 23.95
C ALA A 359 -16.95 -14.63 23.97
N GLY A 360 -17.18 -15.43 25.02
CA GLY A 360 -18.40 -16.23 25.18
C GLY A 360 -19.70 -15.43 25.39
N SER A 361 -19.62 -14.11 25.63
CA SER A 361 -20.78 -13.21 25.76
C SER A 361 -20.84 -12.15 24.66
N LEU A 362 -19.88 -12.17 23.73
CA LEU A 362 -19.75 -11.18 22.67
C LEU A 362 -20.79 -11.45 21.59
N SER A 363 -21.62 -10.46 21.27
CA SER A 363 -22.58 -10.57 20.16
C SER A 363 -21.90 -10.30 18.82
N ILE A 364 -22.43 -10.86 17.73
CA ILE A 364 -21.91 -10.62 16.37
C ILE A 364 -21.91 -9.14 15.98
N VAL A 365 -22.91 -8.39 16.46
CA VAL A 365 -23.00 -6.94 16.23
C VAL A 365 -21.87 -6.21 16.96
N LEU A 366 -21.60 -6.57 18.22
CA LEU A 366 -20.55 -5.93 19.00
C LEU A 366 -19.15 -6.30 18.48
N LEU A 367 -18.95 -7.55 18.05
CA LEU A 367 -17.75 -7.95 17.32
C LEU A 367 -17.57 -7.12 16.05
N GLY A 368 -18.63 -6.99 15.24
CA GLY A 368 -18.61 -6.18 14.01
C GLY A 368 -18.26 -4.71 14.27
N VAL A 369 -18.79 -4.10 15.34
CA VAL A 369 -18.45 -2.72 15.72
C VAL A 369 -16.99 -2.61 16.16
N ALA A 370 -16.51 -3.53 16.99
CA ALA A 370 -15.12 -3.52 17.46
C ALA A 370 -14.14 -3.71 16.29
N GLU A 371 -14.39 -4.68 15.41
CA GLU A 371 -13.59 -4.94 14.22
C GLU A 371 -13.67 -3.79 13.22
N MET A 372 -14.83 -3.13 13.05
CA MET A 372 -14.92 -1.94 12.21
C MET A 372 -14.01 -0.82 12.74
N LEU A 373 -14.02 -0.56 14.05
CA LEU A 373 -13.17 0.45 14.67
C LEU A 373 -11.68 0.13 14.50
N VAL A 374 -11.31 -1.15 14.59
CA VAL A 374 -9.92 -1.56 14.45
C VAL A 374 -9.50 -1.64 12.98
N TRP A 375 -10.15 -2.52 12.22
CA TRP A 375 -9.76 -2.93 10.88
C TRP A 375 -10.16 -1.93 9.80
N SER A 376 -11.35 -1.34 9.89
CA SER A 376 -11.90 -0.47 8.85
C SER A 376 -11.55 1.01 9.08
N ILE A 377 -11.36 1.44 10.32
CA ILE A 377 -11.09 2.85 10.64
C ILE A 377 -9.64 3.03 11.12
N GLY A 378 -9.29 2.39 12.24
CA GLY A 378 -8.00 2.59 12.90
C GLY A 378 -6.79 2.23 12.05
N CYS A 379 -6.77 1.03 11.48
CA CYS A 379 -5.66 0.52 10.67
C CYS A 379 -5.44 1.34 9.38
N PRO A 380 -6.45 1.62 8.53
CA PRO A 380 -6.29 2.46 7.35
C PRO A 380 -5.72 3.84 7.65
N ILE A 381 -6.25 4.53 8.67
CA ILE A 381 -5.79 5.88 9.03
C ILE A 381 -4.34 5.84 9.52
N THR A 382 -4.02 4.97 10.48
CA THR A 382 -2.66 4.90 11.06
C THR A 382 -1.62 4.47 10.05
N THR A 383 -1.98 3.65 9.05
CA THR A 383 -1.04 3.19 8.03
C THR A 383 -0.88 4.19 6.88
N ALA A 384 -1.97 4.70 6.30
CA ALA A 384 -1.89 5.62 5.16
C ALA A 384 -1.44 7.02 5.59
N VAL A 385 -2.12 7.60 6.59
CA VAL A 385 -1.79 8.96 7.06
C VAL A 385 -0.50 8.95 7.87
N GLY A 386 -0.18 7.87 8.58
CA GLY A 386 1.08 7.72 9.29
C GLY A 386 2.30 7.79 8.37
N VAL A 387 2.26 7.11 7.21
CA VAL A 387 3.32 7.18 6.19
C VAL A 387 3.43 8.60 5.62
N ALA A 388 2.29 9.22 5.30
CA ALA A 388 2.26 10.57 4.73
C ALA A 388 2.82 11.62 5.72
N ALA A 389 2.40 11.55 6.98
CA ALA A 389 2.86 12.43 8.05
C ALA A 389 4.36 12.26 8.31
N PHE A 390 4.86 11.03 8.30
CA PHE A 390 6.28 10.74 8.44
C PHE A 390 7.10 11.31 7.26
N SER A 391 6.65 11.13 6.02
CA SER A 391 7.33 11.70 4.85
C SER A 391 7.34 13.24 4.87
N LYS A 392 6.24 13.87 5.30
CA LYS A 392 6.17 15.33 5.50
C LYS A 392 7.11 15.82 6.61
N LEU A 393 7.24 15.07 7.72
CA LEU A 393 8.18 15.38 8.80
C LEU A 393 9.64 15.39 8.30
N LEU A 394 10.01 14.44 7.44
CA LEU A 394 11.35 14.37 6.87
C LEU A 394 11.63 15.49 5.86
N GLY A 395 10.60 16.02 5.19
CA GLY A 395 10.71 17.14 4.24
C GLY A 395 11.68 16.86 3.09
N GLY A 396 12.44 17.86 2.65
CA GLY A 396 13.41 17.73 1.55
C GLY A 396 14.70 16.96 1.88
N ARG A 397 14.83 16.34 3.06
CA ARG A 397 16.05 15.65 3.52
C ARG A 397 16.25 14.32 2.81
N ARG A 398 17.44 13.72 2.94
CA ARG A 398 17.71 12.36 2.44
C ARG A 398 16.84 11.33 3.19
N GLN A 399 15.66 11.01 2.64
CA GLN A 399 14.65 10.18 3.31
C GLN A 399 14.94 8.67 3.27
N GLY A 400 15.84 8.21 2.38
CA GLY A 400 15.99 6.78 2.07
C GLY A 400 16.21 5.88 3.29
N THR A 401 17.19 6.21 4.14
CA THR A 401 17.52 5.40 5.33
C THR A 401 16.39 5.39 6.36
N LEU A 402 15.78 6.54 6.63
CA LEU A 402 14.71 6.66 7.62
C LEU A 402 13.41 6.02 7.14
N MET A 403 13.11 6.11 5.84
CA MET A 403 11.98 5.41 5.22
C MET A 403 12.20 3.90 5.18
N GLY A 404 13.44 3.46 4.96
CA GLY A 404 13.85 2.06 5.09
C GLY A 404 13.61 1.55 6.51
N LEU A 405 14.11 2.25 7.53
CA LEU A 405 13.93 1.88 8.93
C LEU A 405 12.45 1.86 9.34
N PHE A 406 11.67 2.84 8.89
CA PHE A 406 10.21 2.87 9.06
C PHE A 406 9.55 1.62 8.48
N GLY A 407 9.90 1.23 7.24
CA GLY A 407 9.40 0.01 6.60
C GLY A 407 9.85 -1.28 7.32
N SER A 408 11.11 -1.35 7.75
CA SER A 408 11.65 -2.51 8.48
C SER A 408 10.96 -2.70 9.83
N ALA A 409 10.71 -1.62 10.58
CA ALA A 409 10.00 -1.69 11.86
C ALA A 409 8.58 -2.28 11.70
N ALA A 410 7.85 -1.89 10.64
CA ALA A 410 6.56 -2.50 10.31
C ALA A 410 6.65 -3.98 9.98
N SER A 411 7.70 -4.43 9.30
CA SER A 411 7.89 -5.84 9.01
C SER A 411 8.25 -6.64 10.27
N VAL A 412 9.11 -6.10 11.13
CA VAL A 412 9.46 -6.74 12.41
C VAL A 412 8.24 -6.90 13.30
N SER A 413 7.38 -5.88 13.42
CA SER A 413 6.16 -6.00 14.21
C SER A 413 5.23 -7.09 13.68
N ARG A 414 5.08 -7.19 12.35
CA ARG A 414 4.28 -8.25 11.70
C ARG A 414 4.91 -9.64 11.74
N ILE A 415 6.16 -9.78 12.19
CA ILE A 415 6.80 -11.06 12.46
C ILE A 415 6.56 -11.48 13.91
N ILE A 416 6.64 -10.54 14.86
CA ILE A 416 6.64 -10.84 16.30
C ILE A 416 5.21 -10.83 16.88
N LEU A 417 4.44 -9.77 16.65
CA LEU A 417 3.17 -9.57 17.32
C LEU A 417 2.08 -10.61 16.99
N PRO A 418 1.94 -11.18 15.78
CA PRO A 418 0.93 -12.22 15.52
C PRO A 418 1.22 -13.55 16.24
N LEU A 419 2.40 -13.72 16.86
CA LEU A 419 2.72 -14.86 17.70
C LEU A 419 2.18 -14.71 19.13
N ILE A 420 1.90 -13.49 19.58
CA ILE A 420 1.45 -13.20 20.95
C ILE A 420 0.11 -13.87 21.28
N PRO A 421 -0.93 -13.82 20.42
CA PRO A 421 -2.21 -14.46 20.72
C PRO A 421 -2.11 -15.97 21.00
N ALA A 422 -1.11 -16.62 20.41
CA ALA A 422 -0.88 -18.04 20.61
C ALA A 422 -0.04 -18.37 21.84
N ALA A 423 0.73 -17.41 22.35
CA ALA A 423 1.54 -17.58 23.57
C ALA A 423 0.72 -17.40 24.85
N ILE A 424 -0.50 -16.86 24.75
CA ILE A 424 -1.38 -16.55 25.87
C ILE A 424 -2.61 -17.46 25.82
N SER A 425 -3.05 -17.96 26.98
CA SER A 425 -4.17 -18.91 27.09
C SER A 425 -5.54 -18.33 26.73
N THR A 426 -5.69 -17.01 26.79
CA THR A 426 -6.92 -16.28 26.47
C THR A 426 -6.59 -15.04 25.63
N LEU A 427 -7.56 -14.54 24.86
CA LEU A 427 -7.35 -13.37 24.01
C LEU A 427 -7.43 -12.04 24.78
N THR A 428 -8.06 -12.01 25.96
CA THR A 428 -8.24 -10.78 26.75
C THR A 428 -6.92 -10.04 27.05
N PRO A 429 -5.84 -10.69 27.51
CA PRO A 429 -4.55 -10.01 27.73
C PRO A 429 -3.94 -9.43 26.45
N VAL A 430 -4.19 -10.06 25.29
CA VAL A 430 -3.73 -9.54 23.98
C VAL A 430 -4.35 -8.18 23.71
N PHE A 431 -5.65 -8.03 23.95
CA PHE A 431 -6.33 -6.75 23.77
C PHE A 431 -5.85 -5.70 24.77
N TRP A 432 -5.52 -6.07 26.01
CA TRP A 432 -4.91 -5.15 26.97
C TRP A 432 -3.51 -4.67 26.56
N ILE A 433 -2.70 -5.53 25.95
CA ILE A 433 -1.43 -5.14 25.35
C ILE A 433 -1.67 -4.11 24.24
N ASN A 434 -2.61 -4.37 23.33
CA ASN A 434 -2.96 -3.44 22.25
C ASN A 434 -3.47 -2.09 22.78
N ILE A 435 -4.32 -2.09 23.81
CA ILE A 435 -4.80 -0.86 24.48
C ILE A 435 -3.60 -0.07 25.02
N SER A 436 -2.68 -0.74 25.71
CA SER A 436 -1.48 -0.10 26.26
C SER A 436 -0.61 0.52 25.18
N LEU A 437 -0.40 -0.18 24.06
CA LEU A 437 0.33 0.34 22.90
C LEU A 437 -0.40 1.53 22.26
N CYS A 438 -1.73 1.51 22.18
CA CYS A 438 -2.51 2.65 21.67
C CYS A 438 -2.39 3.88 22.57
N VAL A 439 -2.55 3.72 23.90
CA VAL A 439 -2.41 4.82 24.87
C VAL A 439 -1.02 5.43 24.77
N LEU A 440 0.03 4.61 24.72
CA LEU A 440 1.40 5.08 24.57
C LEU A 440 1.62 5.81 23.24
N SER A 441 1.03 5.31 22.15
CA SER A 441 1.10 5.92 20.82
C SER A 441 0.44 7.30 20.79
N VAL A 442 -0.76 7.43 21.36
CA VAL A 442 -1.47 8.72 21.48
C VAL A 442 -0.68 9.69 22.36
N ALA A 443 -0.17 9.23 23.50
CA ALA A 443 0.61 10.05 24.42
C ALA A 443 1.91 10.56 23.78
N MET A 444 2.67 9.68 23.11
CA MET A 444 3.92 10.04 22.42
C MET A 444 3.66 11.04 21.28
N LEU A 445 2.61 10.81 20.48
CA LEU A 445 2.27 11.72 19.38
C LEU A 445 1.81 13.09 19.89
N TRP A 446 1.02 13.12 20.97
CA TRP A 446 0.62 14.36 21.63
C TRP A 446 1.81 15.13 22.20
N TRP A 447 2.72 14.43 22.89
CA TRP A 447 3.95 15.00 23.43
C TRP A 447 4.85 15.57 22.32
N PHE A 448 5.07 14.79 21.25
CA PHE A 448 5.85 15.24 20.10
C PHE A 448 5.23 16.47 19.43
N ASN A 449 3.90 16.52 19.30
CA ASN A 449 3.23 17.68 18.71
C ASN A 449 3.42 18.95 19.57
N ARG A 450 3.40 18.82 20.90
CA ARG A 450 3.74 19.94 21.80
C ARG A 450 5.18 20.40 21.61
N LEU A 451 6.13 19.46 21.52
CA LEU A 451 7.55 19.77 21.27
C LEU A 451 7.74 20.54 19.95
N VAL A 452 7.08 20.10 18.87
CA VAL A 452 7.15 20.77 17.56
C VAL A 452 6.55 22.18 17.63
N ASN A 453 5.42 22.35 18.32
CA ASN A 453 4.80 23.67 18.48
C ASN A 453 5.71 24.64 19.25
N THR A 454 6.31 24.20 20.36
CA THR A 454 7.27 25.01 21.13
C THR A 454 8.46 25.42 20.25
N ALA A 455 9.08 24.48 19.54
CA ALA A 455 10.21 24.79 18.68
C ALA A 455 9.88 25.74 17.52
N ARG A 456 8.67 25.66 16.97
CA ARG A 456 8.20 26.63 15.96
C ARG A 456 8.03 28.02 16.55
N MET A 457 7.51 28.14 17.77
CA MET A 457 7.38 29.42 18.46
C MET A 457 8.74 30.04 18.78
N ASP A 458 9.71 29.23 19.19
CA ASP A 458 11.08 29.68 19.46
C ASP A 458 11.75 30.20 18.18
N LEU A 459 11.62 29.47 17.06
CA LEU A 459 12.13 29.90 15.75
C LEU A 459 11.48 31.21 15.27
N LEU A 460 10.17 31.37 15.47
CA LEU A 460 9.47 32.62 15.13
C LEU A 460 9.98 33.78 15.98
N GLY A 461 10.16 33.57 17.29
CA GLY A 461 10.71 34.58 18.19
C GLY A 461 12.15 34.98 17.83
N ASP A 462 12.99 34.02 17.43
CA ASP A 462 14.35 34.30 16.97
C ASP A 462 14.37 35.04 15.62
N THR A 463 13.44 34.71 14.72
CA THR A 463 13.27 35.42 13.44
C THR A 463 12.80 36.86 13.66
N GLU A 464 11.85 37.08 14.57
CA GLU A 464 11.37 38.42 14.94
C GLU A 464 12.46 39.25 15.63
N LYS A 465 13.33 38.64 16.44
CA LYS A 465 14.51 39.31 17.01
C LYS A 465 15.58 39.64 15.96
N ALA A 466 15.80 38.75 14.98
CA ALA A 466 16.78 38.95 13.93
C ALA A 466 16.33 39.98 12.87
N TYR A 467 15.02 40.05 12.62
CA TYR A 467 14.38 40.98 11.70
C TYR A 467 13.20 41.68 12.39
N PRO A 468 13.46 42.63 13.30
CA PRO A 468 12.38 43.39 13.93
C PRO A 468 11.57 44.10 12.84
N PRO A 469 10.22 44.11 12.93
CA PRO A 469 9.40 44.78 11.93
C PRO A 469 9.86 46.23 11.78
N SER A 470 10.26 46.62 10.58
CA SER A 470 10.76 47.96 10.30
C SER A 470 9.65 48.99 10.54
N VAL A 471 9.70 49.66 11.68
CA VAL A 471 8.85 50.81 11.99
C VAL A 471 9.35 52.02 11.19
N VAL A 472 9.15 52.10 9.87
CA VAL A 472 9.00 53.38 9.12
C VAL A 472 8.30 53.14 7.77
N VAL A 473 6.96 53.13 7.74
CA VAL A 473 6.18 53.75 6.64
C VAL A 473 4.93 54.38 7.25
N ALA A 474 5.05 55.63 7.69
CA ALA A 474 3.95 56.59 7.82
C ALA A 474 4.48 57.97 8.27
N LYS A 475 5.31 58.60 7.45
CA LYS A 475 5.42 60.06 7.40
C LYS A 475 5.55 60.41 5.94
N ASP A 476 4.44 60.88 5.36
CA ASP A 476 4.31 61.68 4.14
C ASP A 476 3.01 61.33 3.40
N ARG A 477 1.87 61.63 4.04
CA ARG A 477 0.62 62.08 3.39
C ARG A 477 -0.14 62.94 4.39
N LEU A 478 0.25 64.21 4.47
CA LEU A 478 -0.63 65.32 4.80
C LEU A 478 -1.17 65.89 3.49
#